data_AF-W4LWD3-F1
#
_entry.id   AF-W4LWD3-F1
#
_cell.length_a   1.000
_cell.length_b   1.000
_cell.length_c   1.000
_cell.angle_alpha   90.00
_cell.angle_beta   90.00
_cell.angle_gamma   90.00
#
_symmetry.space_group_name_H-M   'P 1'
#
loop_
_entity.id
_entity.type
_entity.pdbx_description
1 polymer ?
#
loop_
_entity_poly.entity_id
_entity_poly.type
_entity_poly.pdbx_seq_one_letter_code
_entity_poly.pdbx_strand_id
1 'polypeptide(L)'
;MAAVNLHNNLLEIDVQDQDLHDILNHIATQGGIQISQLEGLPKKRLSLRFPKLPVVTGLKRLFRAAEVESYVLVTEVAGETTRVQRIMFFPPSNGRSQTRPSRAASRRPPAAPALRSPPPDDRESEDDDESDSGSVFEDLKTNTAARRLLSQLVHPNEQVRERALERLVRLVDSDDKQAELLEFLEPLMEDLASEDRTEREEARAEVRKLLRR
;
A
#
# COMPACT_ATOMS: atom_id res chain seq x y z
N MET A 1 -29.55 -18.12 -7.23
CA MET A 1 -28.46 -18.02 -8.22
C MET A 1 -27.76 -16.70 -7.93
N ALA A 2 -26.49 -16.76 -7.53
CA ALA A 2 -25.68 -15.55 -7.35
C ALA A 2 -25.16 -15.14 -8.73
N ALA A 3 -25.48 -13.91 -9.15
CA ALA A 3 -25.04 -13.37 -10.43
C ALA A 3 -24.08 -12.21 -10.17
N VAL A 4 -22.81 -12.43 -10.47
CA VAL A 4 -21.78 -11.40 -10.54
C VAL A 4 -21.41 -11.27 -12.00
N ASN A 5 -21.67 -10.12 -12.59
CA ASN A 5 -21.40 -9.85 -14.00
C ASN A 5 -20.69 -8.51 -14.15
N LEU A 6 -19.53 -8.53 -14.81
CA LEU A 6 -18.83 -7.34 -15.24
C LEU A 6 -18.86 -7.26 -16.77
N HIS A 7 -19.57 -6.27 -17.31
CA HIS A 7 -19.68 -6.03 -18.75
C HIS A 7 -19.54 -4.55 -19.05
N ASN A 8 -18.72 -4.18 -20.04
CA ASN A 8 -18.53 -2.78 -20.48
C ASN A 8 -18.23 -1.82 -19.32
N ASN A 9 -17.37 -2.24 -18.38
CA ASN A 9 -17.01 -1.46 -17.19
C ASN A 9 -18.17 -1.21 -16.20
N LEU A 10 -19.30 -1.93 -16.37
CA LEU A 10 -20.44 -1.93 -15.47
C LEU A 10 -20.47 -3.25 -14.68
N LEU A 11 -20.52 -3.12 -13.37
CA LEU A 11 -20.60 -4.17 -12.39
C LEU A 11 -22.06 -4.34 -11.95
N GLU A 12 -22.58 -5.53 -12.18
CA GLU A 12 -23.87 -5.99 -11.70
C GLU A 12 -23.65 -7.09 -10.67
N ILE A 13 -24.16 -6.87 -9.45
CA ILE A 13 -24.06 -7.82 -8.35
C ILE A 13 -25.47 -8.12 -7.86
N ASP A 14 -25.83 -9.39 -7.90
CA ASP A 14 -27.00 -9.97 -7.24
C ASP A 14 -26.52 -11.21 -6.46
N VAL A 15 -26.06 -10.96 -5.24
CA VAL A 15 -25.49 -12.00 -4.37
C VAL A 15 -26.24 -12.05 -3.05
N GLN A 16 -26.53 -13.27 -2.59
CA GLN A 16 -27.12 -13.53 -1.29
C GLN A 16 -26.22 -14.50 -0.56
N ASP A 17 -25.80 -14.08 0.64
CA ASP A 17 -25.01 -14.90 1.55
C ASP A 17 -23.75 -15.47 0.87
N GLN A 18 -22.97 -14.63 0.19
CA GLN A 18 -21.77 -15.08 -0.55
C GLN A 18 -20.50 -14.51 0.06
N ASP A 19 -19.42 -15.29 0.05
CA ASP A 19 -18.13 -14.86 0.57
C ASP A 19 -17.53 -13.75 -0.30
N LEU A 20 -17.03 -12.70 0.37
CA LEU A 20 -16.37 -11.58 -0.29
C LEU A 20 -15.22 -12.03 -1.20
N HIS A 21 -14.47 -13.04 -0.76
CA HIS A 21 -13.35 -13.60 -1.52
C HIS A 21 -13.84 -14.19 -2.86
N ASP A 22 -14.94 -14.95 -2.84
CA ASP A 22 -15.51 -15.54 -4.06
C ASP A 22 -16.09 -14.48 -4.99
N ILE A 23 -16.78 -13.49 -4.43
CA ILE A 23 -17.29 -12.34 -5.20
C ILE A 23 -16.12 -11.64 -5.91
N LEU A 24 -15.03 -11.36 -5.19
CA LEU A 24 -13.87 -10.67 -5.76
C LEU A 24 -13.15 -11.51 -6.82
N ASN A 25 -12.99 -12.81 -6.61
CA ASN A 25 -12.42 -13.72 -7.61
C ASN A 25 -13.27 -13.75 -8.88
N HIS A 26 -14.60 -13.74 -8.76
CA HIS A 26 -15.49 -13.67 -9.91
C HIS A 26 -15.32 -12.36 -10.69
N ILE A 27 -15.27 -11.22 -9.99
CA ILE A 27 -15.06 -9.90 -10.61
C ILE A 27 -13.68 -9.82 -11.28
N ALA A 28 -12.64 -10.30 -10.60
CA ALA A 28 -11.27 -10.32 -11.11
C ALA A 28 -11.13 -11.18 -12.36
N THR A 29 -11.74 -12.36 -12.36
CA THR A 29 -11.71 -13.27 -13.51
C THR A 29 -12.44 -12.68 -14.71
N GLN A 30 -13.58 -12.03 -14.50
CA GLN A 30 -14.36 -11.41 -15.58
C GLN A 30 -13.73 -10.11 -16.12
N GLY A 31 -13.10 -9.33 -15.24
CA GLY A 31 -12.52 -8.03 -15.58
C GLY A 31 -11.03 -8.02 -15.89
N GLY A 32 -10.33 -9.16 -15.74
CA GLY A 32 -8.88 -9.21 -15.82
C GLY A 32 -8.20 -8.38 -14.73
N ILE A 33 -8.83 -8.27 -13.56
CA ILE A 33 -8.34 -7.43 -12.45
C ILE A 33 -7.37 -8.25 -11.60
N GLN A 34 -6.20 -7.70 -11.32
CA GLN A 34 -5.25 -8.33 -10.39
C GLN A 34 -5.63 -8.01 -8.95
N ILE A 35 -5.70 -9.02 -8.08
CA ILE A 35 -5.92 -8.81 -6.64
C ILE A 35 -4.64 -9.14 -5.89
N SER A 36 -4.11 -8.16 -5.17
CA SER A 36 -2.93 -8.31 -4.31
C SER A 36 -3.33 -8.25 -2.83
N GLN A 37 -2.63 -9.03 -2.00
CA GLN A 37 -2.73 -9.02 -0.54
C GLN A 37 -4.13 -9.39 0.01
N LEU A 38 -4.64 -10.58 -0.33
CA LEU A 38 -5.93 -11.08 0.20
C LEU A 38 -5.93 -11.34 1.73
N GLU A 39 -4.76 -11.31 2.40
CA GLU A 39 -4.60 -11.65 3.82
C GLU A 39 -5.26 -10.65 4.80
N GLY A 40 -5.79 -9.53 4.33
CA GLY A 40 -6.52 -8.55 5.15
C GLY A 40 -8.04 -8.56 5.01
N LEU A 41 -8.61 -9.43 4.16
CA LEU A 41 -10.04 -9.38 3.85
C LEU A 41 -10.91 -9.98 4.97
N PRO A 42 -11.98 -9.29 5.40
CA PRO A 42 -12.90 -9.85 6.37
C PRO A 42 -13.59 -11.08 5.78
N LYS A 43 -13.56 -12.19 6.53
CA LYS A 43 -14.28 -13.44 6.21
C LYS A 43 -15.77 -13.27 6.49
N LYS A 44 -16.41 -12.37 5.75
CA LYS A 44 -17.80 -11.96 5.94
C LYS A 44 -18.60 -12.33 4.70
N ARG A 45 -19.80 -12.88 4.93
CA ARG A 45 -20.76 -13.19 3.88
C ARG A 45 -21.64 -11.98 3.63
N LEU A 46 -21.81 -11.64 2.35
CA LEU A 46 -22.46 -10.42 1.92
C LEU A 46 -23.73 -10.75 1.15
N SER A 47 -24.76 -9.95 1.41
CA SER A 47 -26.02 -9.96 0.66
C SER A 47 -26.21 -8.57 0.08
N LEU A 48 -25.90 -8.42 -1.20
CA LEU A 48 -25.88 -7.13 -1.88
C LEU A 48 -26.52 -7.27 -3.24
N ARG A 49 -27.34 -6.27 -3.57
CA ARG A 49 -27.99 -6.17 -4.86
C ARG A 49 -27.85 -4.76 -5.38
N PHE A 50 -27.17 -4.61 -6.51
CA PHE A 50 -27.19 -3.35 -7.24
C PHE A 50 -27.14 -3.59 -8.76
N PRO A 51 -28.02 -2.91 -9.51
CA PRO A 51 -28.04 -3.01 -10.96
C PRO A 51 -26.97 -2.10 -11.58
N LYS A 52 -26.12 -2.70 -12.42
CA LYS A 52 -25.23 -2.05 -13.41
C LYS A 52 -24.62 -0.72 -12.94
N LEU A 53 -23.70 -0.78 -11.99
CA LEU A 53 -22.93 0.37 -11.52
C LEU A 53 -21.58 0.45 -12.22
N PRO A 54 -20.97 1.63 -12.42
CA PRO A 54 -19.57 1.72 -12.85
C PRO A 54 -18.67 0.89 -11.94
N VAL A 55 -17.69 0.17 -12.49
CA VAL A 55 -16.89 -0.80 -11.73
C VAL A 55 -16.23 -0.20 -10.49
N VAL A 56 -15.69 1.02 -10.60
CA VAL A 56 -15.07 1.74 -9.48
C VAL A 56 -16.09 2.01 -8.39
N THR A 57 -17.26 2.54 -8.75
CA THR A 57 -18.35 2.82 -7.80
C THR A 57 -18.89 1.53 -7.18
N GLY A 58 -19.05 0.48 -7.98
CA GLY A 58 -19.52 -0.83 -7.54
C GLY A 58 -18.58 -1.49 -6.55
N LEU A 59 -17.27 -1.48 -6.83
CA LEU A 59 -16.23 -1.98 -5.93
C LEU A 59 -16.17 -1.16 -4.63
N LYS A 60 -16.16 0.18 -4.71
CA LYS A 60 -16.23 1.05 -3.52
C LYS A 60 -17.45 0.72 -2.64
N ARG A 61 -18.60 0.44 -3.25
CA ARG A 61 -19.84 0.09 -2.53
C ARG A 61 -19.78 -1.31 -1.93
N LEU A 62 -19.21 -2.27 -2.65
CA LEU A 62 -18.96 -3.64 -2.18
C LEU A 62 -18.04 -3.62 -0.95
N PHE A 63 -16.91 -2.91 -1.02
CA PHE A 63 -15.96 -2.79 0.09
C PHE A 63 -16.55 -2.10 1.31
N ARG A 64 -17.36 -1.06 1.10
CA ARG A 64 -18.08 -0.40 2.19
C ARG A 64 -19.07 -1.34 2.87
N ALA A 65 -19.83 -2.12 2.11
CA ALA A 65 -20.75 -3.11 2.67
C ALA A 65 -20.03 -4.28 3.35
N ALA A 66 -18.83 -4.59 2.87
CA ALA A 66 -17.94 -5.59 3.43
C ALA A 66 -17.18 -5.12 4.68
N GLU A 67 -17.30 -3.85 5.07
CA GLU A 67 -16.52 -3.22 6.13
C GLU A 67 -15.00 -3.36 5.91
N VAL A 68 -14.57 -3.33 4.64
CA VAL A 68 -13.14 -3.29 4.30
C VAL A 68 -12.64 -1.88 4.59
N GLU A 69 -11.86 -1.75 5.67
CA GLU A 69 -11.37 -0.46 6.15
C GLU A 69 -10.24 0.11 5.28
N SER A 70 -9.49 -0.74 4.57
CA SER A 70 -8.26 -0.36 3.89
C SER A 70 -8.08 -1.07 2.54
N TYR A 71 -8.35 -0.35 1.46
CA TYR A 71 -8.15 -0.82 0.09
C TYR A 71 -7.67 0.32 -0.82
N VAL A 72 -6.96 -0.03 -1.88
CA VAL A 72 -6.59 0.87 -2.98
C VAL A 72 -7.05 0.24 -4.30
N LEU A 73 -7.69 1.06 -5.14
CA LEU A 73 -8.09 0.70 -6.49
C LEU A 73 -7.12 1.37 -7.46
N VAL A 74 -6.31 0.57 -8.16
CA VAL A 74 -5.48 1.04 -9.26
C VAL A 74 -6.35 1.06 -10.51
N THR A 75 -6.67 2.25 -10.98
CA THR A 75 -7.46 2.47 -12.17
C THR A 75 -6.61 2.97 -13.30
N GLU A 76 -6.84 2.46 -14.50
CA GLU A 76 -6.23 2.94 -15.72
C GLU A 76 -7.31 3.63 -16.57
N VAL A 77 -6.98 4.81 -17.07
CA VAL A 77 -7.85 5.54 -17.98
C VAL A 77 -7.55 5.06 -19.41
N ALA A 78 -8.43 4.24 -19.95
CA ALA A 78 -8.38 3.80 -21.34
C ALA A 78 -9.40 4.62 -22.14
N GLY A 79 -8.96 5.76 -22.69
CA GLY A 79 -9.83 6.70 -23.42
C GLY A 79 -10.86 7.37 -22.50
N GLU A 80 -12.15 7.26 -22.81
CA GLU A 80 -13.25 7.79 -21.98
C GLU A 80 -13.68 6.82 -20.85
N THR A 81 -12.99 5.69 -20.68
CA THR A 81 -13.38 4.65 -19.71
C THR A 81 -12.29 4.37 -18.68
N THR A 82 -12.64 4.51 -17.41
CA THR A 82 -11.77 4.19 -16.27
C THR A 82 -11.91 2.70 -15.91
N ARG A 83 -10.94 1.87 -16.29
CA ARG A 83 -10.91 0.44 -15.94
C ARG A 83 -10.14 0.22 -14.64
N VAL A 84 -10.52 -0.79 -13.86
CA VAL A 84 -9.76 -1.19 -12.66
C VAL A 84 -8.77 -2.26 -13.08
N GLN A 85 -7.48 -1.99 -12.97
CA GLN A 85 -6.40 -2.94 -13.29
C GLN A 85 -6.05 -3.81 -12.08
N ARG A 86 -5.93 -3.21 -10.91
CA ARG A 86 -5.46 -3.88 -9.70
C ARG A 86 -6.18 -3.40 -8.46
N ILE A 87 -6.40 -4.31 -7.51
CA ILE A 87 -6.98 -4.05 -6.20
C ILE A 87 -5.98 -4.51 -5.15
N MET A 88 -5.64 -3.63 -4.22
CA MET A 88 -4.74 -3.92 -3.10
C MET A 88 -5.49 -3.79 -1.78
N PHE A 89 -5.44 -4.81 -0.93
CA PHE A 89 -6.04 -4.79 0.41
C PHE A 89 -4.96 -4.73 1.48
N PHE A 90 -5.18 -3.92 2.52
CA PHE A 90 -4.25 -3.80 3.64
C PHE A 90 -4.89 -4.40 4.89
N PRO A 91 -4.18 -5.26 5.65
CA PRO A 91 -4.71 -5.82 6.87
C PRO A 91 -4.96 -4.72 7.92
N PRO A 92 -6.06 -4.79 8.69
CA PRO A 92 -6.22 -3.94 9.85
C PRO A 92 -5.10 -4.26 10.83
N SER A 93 -4.31 -3.26 11.22
CA SER A 93 -3.24 -3.43 12.20
C SER A 93 -3.85 -3.82 13.55
N ASN A 94 -4.00 -5.12 13.81
CA ASN A 94 -4.35 -5.62 15.12
C ASN A 94 -3.21 -5.27 16.07
N GLY A 95 -3.43 -4.25 16.89
CA GLY A 95 -2.48 -3.76 17.89
C GLY A 95 -2.06 -4.86 18.87
N ARG A 96 -0.96 -5.54 18.58
CA ARG A 96 -0.17 -6.28 19.57
C ARG A 96 1.27 -5.81 19.55
N SER A 97 1.51 -4.78 20.36
CA SER A 97 2.82 -4.44 20.89
C SER A 97 3.36 -5.60 21.73
N GLN A 98 4.56 -6.10 21.40
CA GLN A 98 5.60 -6.70 22.27
C GLN A 98 6.59 -7.39 21.31
N THR A 99 7.84 -6.95 21.14
CA THR A 99 8.85 -6.86 22.19
C THR A 99 9.85 -5.72 21.91
N ARG A 100 10.00 -4.82 22.89
CA ARG A 100 11.15 -3.93 23.03
C ARG A 100 12.41 -4.78 23.25
N PRO A 101 13.52 -4.60 22.52
CA PRO A 101 14.81 -4.99 23.05
C PRO A 101 15.17 -3.98 24.16
N SER A 102 15.30 -4.51 25.37
CA SER A 102 15.82 -3.78 26.52
C SER A 102 17.19 -3.22 26.19
N ARG A 103 17.32 -1.90 26.31
CA ARG A 103 18.58 -1.14 26.24
C ARG A 103 19.47 -1.56 27.41
N ALA A 104 20.26 -2.61 27.22
CA ALA A 104 21.34 -2.96 28.13
C ALA A 104 22.48 -1.94 27.94
N ALA A 105 22.77 -1.22 29.00
CA ALA A 105 23.86 -0.27 29.09
C ALA A 105 25.22 -0.99 29.04
N SER A 106 25.89 -0.99 27.89
CA SER A 106 27.31 -1.34 27.83
C SER A 106 28.15 -0.08 28.05
N ARG A 107 28.46 0.20 29.33
CA ARG A 107 29.63 1.02 29.70
C ARG A 107 30.88 0.27 29.22
N ARG A 108 31.65 0.88 28.32
CA ARG A 108 32.93 0.35 27.85
C ARG A 108 34.07 1.18 28.48
N PRO A 109 34.99 0.59 29.26
CA PRO A 109 36.23 1.28 29.65
C PRO A 109 37.30 1.11 28.55
N PRO A 110 38.34 1.97 28.51
CA PRO A 110 39.39 1.90 27.49
C PRO A 110 40.52 0.97 27.95
N ALA A 111 41.04 0.13 27.05
CA ALA A 111 42.33 -0.53 27.21
C ALA A 111 42.98 -0.79 25.84
N ALA A 112 44.29 -0.56 25.79
CA ALA A 112 45.17 -0.57 24.62
C ALA A 112 45.72 -2.02 24.33
N PRO A 113 46.72 -2.26 23.45
CA PRO A 113 46.57 -3.16 22.30
C PRO A 113 47.42 -4.46 22.30
N ALA A 114 47.03 -5.36 21.39
CA ALA A 114 47.79 -6.41 20.67
C ALA A 114 48.26 -7.69 21.39
N LEU A 115 47.87 -8.87 20.85
CA LEU A 115 48.73 -9.91 20.22
C LEU A 115 48.03 -11.28 20.04
N ARG A 116 47.95 -11.74 18.77
CA ARG A 116 48.09 -13.13 18.21
C ARG A 116 47.25 -14.34 18.70
N SER A 117 46.36 -14.82 17.78
CA SER A 117 46.06 -16.16 17.18
C SER A 117 46.29 -17.50 17.95
N PRO A 118 45.71 -18.71 17.60
CA PRO A 118 45.18 -19.23 16.30
C PRO A 118 43.89 -20.18 16.40
N PRO A 119 43.48 -21.01 15.38
CA PRO A 119 42.11 -21.54 15.11
C PRO A 119 41.84 -23.00 15.63
N PRO A 120 40.69 -23.71 15.42
CA PRO A 120 40.24 -24.31 14.13
C PRO A 120 38.70 -24.50 13.89
N ASP A 121 38.38 -24.82 12.63
CA ASP A 121 37.36 -25.72 12.04
C ASP A 121 35.83 -25.68 12.32
N ASP A 122 35.14 -25.95 11.20
CA ASP A 122 33.80 -26.49 10.98
C ASP A 122 32.57 -25.71 11.48
N ARG A 123 31.71 -25.33 10.52
CA ARG A 123 30.27 -25.66 10.41
C ARG A 123 29.57 -24.61 9.55
N GLU A 124 29.15 -25.03 8.36
CA GLU A 124 27.76 -25.32 8.01
C GLU A 124 27.07 -24.06 7.46
N SER A 125 26.55 -24.22 6.26
CA SER A 125 25.69 -23.26 5.58
C SER A 125 24.53 -22.87 6.49
N GLU A 126 24.36 -21.58 6.71
CA GLU A 126 23.06 -21.00 7.02
C GLU A 126 22.84 -19.89 6.00
N ASP A 127 22.15 -20.29 4.93
CA ASP A 127 21.17 -19.43 4.27
C ASP A 127 20.40 -18.64 5.33
N ASP A 128 20.54 -17.32 5.33
CA ASP A 128 19.46 -16.45 5.81
C ASP A 128 19.19 -15.41 4.71
N ASP A 129 18.33 -15.88 3.83
CA ASP A 129 17.49 -15.18 2.89
C ASP A 129 16.64 -14.13 3.65
N GLU A 130 17.23 -13.04 4.13
CA GLU A 130 16.44 -11.86 4.51
C GLU A 130 16.08 -11.11 3.22
N SER A 131 15.09 -11.69 2.54
CA SER A 131 14.22 -11.04 1.59
C SER A 131 13.97 -9.57 2.01
N ASP A 132 14.63 -8.64 1.31
CA ASP A 132 14.40 -7.19 1.34
C ASP A 132 13.04 -6.88 0.66
N SER A 133 12.01 -7.61 1.06
CA SER A 133 10.59 -7.45 0.70
C SER A 133 9.91 -6.45 1.64
N GLY A 134 10.67 -5.50 2.17
CA GLY A 134 10.14 -4.32 2.84
C GLY A 134 9.54 -3.41 1.78
N SER A 135 8.22 -3.20 1.82
CA SER A 135 7.59 -2.16 1.02
C SER A 135 8.33 -0.84 1.22
N VAL A 136 8.61 -0.10 0.14
CA VAL A 136 9.31 1.20 0.16
C VAL A 136 8.76 2.12 1.23
N PHE A 137 7.45 2.04 1.47
CA PHE A 137 6.77 2.85 2.46
C PHE A 137 7.12 2.48 3.91
N GLU A 138 7.46 1.23 4.22
CA GLU A 138 8.01 0.85 5.53
C GLU A 138 9.41 1.44 5.75
N ASP A 139 10.26 1.43 4.71
CA ASP A 139 11.57 2.07 4.75
C ASP A 139 11.43 3.60 4.94
N LEU A 140 10.48 4.22 4.24
CA LEU A 140 10.17 5.65 4.36
C LEU A 140 9.54 6.02 5.72
N LYS A 141 8.84 5.10 6.38
CA LYS A 141 8.28 5.31 7.73
C LYS A 141 9.35 5.33 8.81
N THR A 142 10.33 4.44 8.72
CA THR A 142 11.42 4.38 9.71
C THR A 142 12.39 5.55 9.52
N ASN A 143 12.44 6.11 8.31
CA ASN A 143 13.31 7.25 7.99
C ASN A 143 12.66 8.61 8.35
N THR A 144 13.25 9.30 9.33
CA THR A 144 12.75 10.61 9.80
C THR A 144 12.81 11.69 8.72
N ALA A 145 13.79 11.62 7.80
CA ALA A 145 13.90 12.56 6.69
C ALA A 145 12.78 12.31 5.65
N ALA A 146 12.53 11.04 5.30
CA ALA A 146 11.43 10.65 4.42
C ALA A 146 10.07 11.15 4.92
N ARG A 147 9.74 10.93 6.21
CA ARG A 147 8.48 11.42 6.79
C ARG A 147 8.33 12.94 6.69
N ARG A 148 9.43 13.67 6.84
CA ARG A 148 9.43 15.13 6.73
C ARG A 148 9.15 15.58 5.30
N LEU A 149 9.70 14.87 4.32
CA LEU A 149 9.45 15.10 2.89
C LEU A 149 8.03 14.69 2.48
N LEU A 150 7.52 13.55 2.95
CA LEU A 150 6.13 13.12 2.74
C LEU A 150 5.14 14.17 3.29
N SER A 151 5.46 14.79 4.43
CA SER A 151 4.66 15.91 4.96
C SER A 151 4.73 17.18 4.11
N GLN A 152 5.82 17.39 3.37
CA GLN A 152 5.96 18.52 2.45
C GLN A 152 5.20 18.32 1.13
N LEU A 153 4.85 17.08 0.76
CA LEU A 153 3.96 16.79 -0.37
C LEU A 153 2.54 17.33 -0.14
N VAL A 154 2.10 17.51 1.10
CA VAL A 154 0.77 18.07 1.43
C VAL A 154 0.77 19.61 1.38
N HIS A 155 1.92 20.24 1.08
CA HIS A 155 2.07 21.68 1.16
C HIS A 155 1.30 22.38 0.01
N PRO A 156 0.67 23.56 0.26
CA PRO A 156 -0.07 24.29 -0.78
C PRO A 156 0.82 24.77 -1.93
N ASN A 157 2.11 25.01 -1.67
CA ASN A 157 3.08 25.43 -2.68
C ASN A 157 3.60 24.23 -3.51
N GLU A 158 3.38 24.27 -4.82
CA GLU A 158 3.81 23.25 -5.79
C GLU A 158 5.31 23.01 -5.81
N GLN A 159 6.12 24.08 -5.83
CA GLN A 159 7.58 23.96 -5.83
C GLN A 159 8.11 23.23 -4.59
N VAL A 160 7.39 23.32 -3.46
CA VAL A 160 7.73 22.60 -2.23
C VAL A 160 7.37 21.13 -2.35
N ARG A 161 6.27 20.78 -3.04
CA ARG A 161 5.88 19.40 -3.29
C ARG A 161 6.83 18.70 -4.27
N GLU A 162 7.14 19.33 -5.40
CA GLU A 162 8.08 18.77 -6.40
C GLU A 162 9.46 18.53 -5.80
N ARG A 163 10.00 19.52 -5.06
CA ARG A 163 11.29 19.36 -4.36
C ARG A 163 11.25 18.28 -3.30
N ALA A 164 10.11 18.07 -2.64
CA ALA A 164 9.94 17.01 -1.66
C ALA A 164 9.92 15.63 -2.33
N LEU A 165 9.25 15.50 -3.48
CA LEU A 165 9.21 14.29 -4.30
C LEU A 165 10.61 13.94 -4.82
N GLU A 166 11.31 14.89 -5.45
CA GLU A 166 12.67 14.67 -5.95
C GLU A 166 13.63 14.20 -4.84
N ARG A 167 13.52 14.80 -3.65
CA ARG A 167 14.31 14.39 -2.49
C ARG A 167 13.87 13.05 -1.90
N LEU A 168 12.60 12.69 -2.01
CA LEU A 168 12.07 11.40 -1.57
C LEU A 168 12.61 10.27 -2.46
N VAL A 169 12.57 10.46 -3.77
CA VAL A 169 13.11 9.50 -4.75
C VAL A 169 14.61 9.31 -4.54
N ARG A 170 15.37 10.40 -4.36
CA ARG A 170 16.83 10.33 -4.07
C ARG A 170 17.18 9.67 -2.74
N LEU A 171 16.22 9.54 -1.82
CA LEU A 171 16.42 8.93 -0.53
C LEU A 171 16.20 7.41 -0.56
N VAL A 172 15.62 6.90 -1.65
CA VAL A 172 15.42 5.48 -1.90
C VAL A 172 16.55 5.01 -2.81
N ASP A 173 17.42 4.12 -2.33
CA ASP A 173 18.62 3.68 -3.07
C ASP A 173 18.34 2.57 -4.11
N SER A 174 17.12 2.02 -4.16
CA SER A 174 16.73 0.94 -5.08
C SER A 174 15.83 1.46 -6.21
N ASP A 175 16.20 1.17 -7.46
CA ASP A 175 15.45 1.59 -8.65
C ASP A 175 14.01 1.02 -8.69
N ASP A 176 13.82 -0.24 -8.29
CA ASP A 176 12.49 -0.86 -8.20
C ASP A 176 11.62 -0.15 -7.15
N LYS A 177 12.22 0.20 -6.01
CA LYS A 177 11.55 0.93 -4.93
C LYS A 177 11.27 2.39 -5.33
N GLN A 178 12.15 3.02 -6.11
CA GLN A 178 11.92 4.35 -6.66
C GLN A 178 10.76 4.34 -7.66
N ALA A 179 10.70 3.33 -8.53
CA ALA A 179 9.61 3.15 -9.47
C ALA A 179 8.26 2.96 -8.76
N GLU A 180 8.21 2.11 -7.73
CA GLU A 180 7.00 1.91 -6.91
C GLU A 180 6.57 3.20 -6.20
N LEU A 181 7.53 4.00 -5.71
CA LEU A 181 7.25 5.29 -5.07
C LEU A 181 6.72 6.33 -6.06
N LEU A 182 7.30 6.39 -7.26
CA LEU A 182 6.87 7.31 -8.32
C LEU A 182 5.50 6.92 -8.85
N GLU A 183 5.28 5.64 -9.14
CA GLU A 183 3.98 5.10 -9.60
C GLU A 183 2.85 5.44 -8.61
N PHE A 184 3.16 5.48 -7.31
CA PHE A 184 2.20 5.84 -6.27
C PHE A 184 2.03 7.37 -6.08
N LEU A 185 3.12 8.14 -6.10
CA LEU A 185 3.08 9.57 -5.78
C LEU A 185 2.73 10.46 -6.97
N GLU A 186 3.02 10.04 -8.20
CA GLU A 186 2.73 10.81 -9.42
C GLU A 186 1.24 11.12 -9.61
N PRO A 187 0.31 10.14 -9.55
CA PRO A 187 -1.13 10.44 -9.64
C PRO A 187 -1.62 11.29 -8.46
N LEU A 188 -1.08 11.07 -7.25
CA LEU A 188 -1.43 11.90 -6.09
C LEU A 188 -0.96 13.36 -6.26
N MET A 189 0.15 13.59 -6.95
CA MET A 189 0.65 14.92 -7.23
C MET A 189 -0.20 15.65 -8.27
N GLU A 190 -0.69 14.92 -9.27
CA GLU A 190 -1.66 15.42 -10.25
C GLU A 190 -2.98 15.81 -9.57
N ASP A 191 -3.52 14.93 -8.72
CA ASP A 191 -4.74 15.21 -7.93
C ASP A 191 -4.53 16.37 -6.92
N LEU A 192 -3.33 16.51 -6.36
CA LEU A 192 -2.96 17.64 -5.49
C LEU A 192 -2.87 18.97 -6.24
N ALA A 193 -2.58 18.93 -7.53
CA ALA A 193 -2.55 20.07 -8.43
C ALA A 193 -3.91 20.35 -9.09
N SER A 194 -4.85 19.41 -9.02
CA SER A 194 -6.21 19.57 -9.56
C SER A 194 -6.91 20.82 -9.01
N GLU A 195 -7.65 21.49 -9.90
CA GLU A 195 -8.54 22.60 -9.55
C GLU A 195 -9.77 22.11 -8.78
N ASP A 196 -10.09 20.81 -8.87
CA ASP A 196 -11.18 20.22 -8.11
C ASP A 196 -10.79 20.08 -6.63
N ARG A 197 -11.55 20.78 -5.79
CA ARG A 197 -11.30 20.80 -4.35
C ARG A 197 -11.45 19.41 -3.71
N THR A 198 -12.30 18.56 -4.29
CA THR A 198 -12.59 17.23 -3.77
C THR A 198 -11.40 16.30 -4.01
N GLU A 199 -10.91 16.25 -5.24
CA GLU A 199 -9.72 15.47 -5.63
C GLU A 199 -8.50 15.89 -4.82
N ARG A 200 -8.31 17.21 -4.68
CA ARG A 200 -7.22 17.76 -3.88
C ARG A 200 -7.32 17.41 -2.39
N GLU A 201 -8.51 17.39 -1.81
CA GLU A 201 -8.70 17.03 -0.40
C GLU A 201 -8.55 15.51 -0.17
N GLU A 202 -8.98 14.68 -1.13
CA GLU A 202 -8.78 13.22 -1.11
C GLU A 202 -7.28 12.87 -1.22
N ALA A 203 -6.55 13.46 -2.17
CA ALA A 203 -5.11 13.24 -2.32
C ALA A 203 -4.31 13.69 -1.09
N ARG A 204 -4.70 14.81 -0.46
CA ARG A 204 -4.12 15.24 0.82
C ARG A 204 -4.41 14.24 1.94
N ALA A 205 -5.59 13.64 1.95
CA ALA A 205 -5.94 12.64 2.94
C ALA A 205 -5.10 11.36 2.75
N GLU A 206 -4.88 10.92 1.51
CA GLU A 206 -4.04 9.77 1.19
C GLU A 206 -2.58 10.00 1.60
N VAL A 207 -1.99 11.15 1.27
CA VAL A 207 -0.62 11.47 1.71
C VAL A 207 -0.51 11.54 3.24
N ARG A 208 -1.56 12.02 3.93
CA ARG A 208 -1.60 12.02 5.41
C ARG A 208 -1.75 10.62 6.00
N LYS A 209 -2.41 9.69 5.32
CA LYS A 209 -2.52 8.29 5.77
C LYS A 209 -1.15 7.62 5.78
N LEU A 210 -0.29 7.93 4.79
CA LEU A 210 1.11 7.44 4.76
C LEU A 210 1.93 7.91 5.96
N LEU A 211 1.64 9.09 6.51
CA LEU A 211 2.36 9.65 7.65
C LEU A 211 1.92 9.10 9.02
N ARG A 212 0.70 8.56 9.08
CA ARG A 212 0.05 8.08 10.33
C ARG A 212 0.03 6.57 10.51
N ARG A 213 0.15 5.81 9.42
CA ARG A 213 0.35 4.35 9.47
C ARG A 213 1.81 3.99 9.75
#